data_AF-A0A011QKG6-F1
#
_entry.id   AF-A0A011QKG6-F1
#
_cell.length_a   1.000
_cell.length_b   1.000
_cell.length_c   1.000
_cell.angle_alpha   90.00
_cell.angle_beta   90.00
_cell.angle_gamma   90.00
#
_symmetry.space_group_name_H-M   'P 1'
#
loop_
_entity.id
_entity.type
_entity.pdbx_description
1 polymer ?
#
loop_
_entity_poly.entity_id
_entity_poly.type
_entity_poly.pdbx_seq_one_letter_code
_entity_poly.pdbx_strand_id
1 'polypeptide(L)'
;MPRPNSDKAVDATSPGAKAASIGKLKFEVALAELEQLVQDMEGGRLPLEESLAAYRRGSELLTHCQQQLSDAEAQIQVLENGVLRTFEPSGGEAR
;
A
#
# COMPACT_ATOMS: atom_id res chain seq x y z
N MET A 1 3.70 -4.87 57.96
CA MET A 1 4.26 -5.28 56.66
C MET A 1 3.84 -6.72 56.39
N PRO A 2 3.21 -6.99 55.24
CA PRO A 2 3.90 -7.67 54.12
C PRO A 2 3.59 -7.05 52.74
N ARG A 3 4.54 -7.13 51.79
CA ARG A 3 4.28 -7.09 50.34
C ARG A 3 4.40 -8.52 49.81
N PRO A 4 3.50 -8.96 48.93
CA PRO A 4 3.90 -9.31 47.56
C PRO A 4 2.75 -8.99 46.58
N ASN A 5 2.85 -8.99 45.26
CA ASN A 5 3.89 -8.84 44.25
C ASN A 5 3.07 -8.57 42.96
N SER A 6 3.65 -7.81 42.04
CA SER A 6 3.11 -7.58 40.71
C SER A 6 2.83 -8.91 39.98
N ASP A 7 1.62 -9.08 39.43
CA ASP A 7 1.38 -10.04 38.35
C ASP A 7 0.14 -9.62 37.53
N LYS A 8 0.35 -9.45 36.21
CA LYS A 8 -0.63 -9.39 35.11
C LYS A 8 -1.63 -8.22 35.08
N ALA A 9 -1.86 -7.53 33.96
CA ALA A 9 -1.80 -7.99 32.58
C ALA A 9 -1.12 -6.96 31.69
N VAL A 10 0.04 -7.31 31.15
CA VAL A 10 0.45 -6.79 29.86
C VAL A 10 -0.39 -7.54 28.82
N ASP A 11 -1.38 -6.86 28.27
CA ASP A 11 -2.08 -7.33 27.09
C ASP A 11 -1.06 -7.34 25.95
N ALA A 12 -0.49 -8.52 25.72
CA ALA A 12 0.32 -8.81 24.56
C ALA A 12 -0.61 -8.84 23.34
N THR A 13 -0.88 -7.65 22.79
CA THR A 13 -1.41 -7.53 21.43
C THR A 13 -0.36 -8.14 20.50
N SER A 14 -0.63 -9.36 20.09
CA SER A 14 0.17 -10.14 19.15
C SER A 14 0.28 -9.42 17.80
N PRO A 15 1.48 -9.11 17.29
CA PRO A 15 1.64 -8.53 15.94
C PRO A 15 1.58 -9.60 14.84
N GLY A 16 0.69 -10.59 14.97
CA GLY A 16 0.68 -11.81 14.15
C GLY A 16 -0.29 -11.84 12.97
N ALA A 17 -1.08 -10.79 12.72
CA ALA A 17 -2.23 -10.87 11.82
C ALA A 17 -2.20 -9.93 10.60
N LYS A 18 -1.04 -9.41 10.16
CA LYS A 18 -0.93 -8.62 8.91
C LYS A 18 -0.30 -9.39 7.74
N ALA A 19 -0.30 -10.72 7.72
CA ALA A 19 0.13 -11.49 6.54
C ALA A 19 -0.98 -11.59 5.47
N ALA A 20 -1.72 -10.51 5.20
CA ALA A 20 -2.60 -10.46 4.04
C ALA A 20 -1.74 -10.39 2.76
N SER A 21 -2.10 -11.17 1.74
CA SER A 21 -1.37 -11.23 0.47
C SER A 21 -1.36 -9.86 -0.21
N ILE A 22 -0.18 -9.27 -0.39
CA ILE A 22 0.01 -7.90 -0.93
C ILE A 22 -0.77 -7.69 -2.23
N GLY A 23 -0.80 -8.69 -3.12
CA GLY A 23 -1.51 -8.63 -4.40
C GLY A 23 -3.04 -8.45 -4.33
N LYS A 24 -3.65 -8.49 -3.14
CA LYS A 24 -5.09 -8.20 -2.94
C LYS A 24 -5.36 -6.92 -2.15
N LEU A 25 -4.33 -6.22 -1.68
CA LEU A 25 -4.51 -4.99 -0.92
C LEU A 25 -4.98 -3.86 -1.84
N LYS A 26 -5.91 -3.04 -1.35
CA LYS A 26 -6.24 -1.77 -1.98
C LYS A 26 -5.09 -0.79 -1.82
N PHE A 27 -4.94 0.14 -2.78
CA PHE A 27 -3.92 1.19 -2.76
C PHE A 27 -3.76 1.88 -1.39
N GLU A 28 -4.84 2.44 -0.85
CA GLU A 28 -4.83 3.15 0.45
C GLU A 28 -4.27 2.28 1.60
N VAL A 29 -4.61 0.98 1.60
CA VAL A 29 -4.18 0.06 2.66
C VAL A 29 -2.70 -0.29 2.50
N ALA A 30 -2.26 -0.53 1.26
CA ALA A 30 -0.86 -0.81 0.97
C ALA A 30 0.04 0.40 1.27
N LEU A 31 -0.44 1.61 0.97
CA LEU A 31 0.26 2.86 1.28
C LEU A 31 0.37 3.08 2.78
N ALA A 32 -0.73 2.97 3.53
CA ALA A 32 -0.72 3.12 4.98
C ALA A 32 0.20 2.10 5.67
N GLU A 33 0.28 0.87 5.15
CA GLU A 33 1.20 -0.14 5.66
C GLU A 33 2.66 0.22 5.36
N LEU A 34 2.94 0.75 4.17
CA LEU A 34 4.27 1.22 3.81
C LEU A 34 4.73 2.39 4.69
N GLU A 35 3.86 3.38 4.94
CA GLU A 35 4.14 4.51 5.82
C GLU A 35 4.47 4.07 7.24
N GLN A 36 3.68 3.14 7.79
CA GLN A 36 3.92 2.58 9.12
C GLN A 36 5.28 1.86 9.18
N LEU A 37 5.59 1.07 8.15
CA LEU A 37 6.83 0.33 8.08
C LEU A 37 8.05 1.26 8.00
N VAL A 38 7.97 2.33 7.21
CA VAL A 38 9.01 3.36 7.13
C VAL A 38 9.18 4.06 8.48
N GLN A 39 8.08 4.42 9.15
CA GLN A 39 8.11 5.06 10.46
C GLN A 39 8.79 4.16 11.52
N ASP A 40 8.53 2.86 11.47
CA ASP A 40 9.18 1.89 12.36
C ASP A 40 10.69 1.83 12.08
N MET A 41 11.11 1.83 10.81
CA MET A 41 12.51 1.85 10.38
C MET A 41 13.25 3.12 10.80
N GLU A 42 12.61 4.29 10.66
CA GLU A 42 13.17 5.57 11.08
C GLU A 42 13.32 5.67 12.61
N GLY A 43 12.53 4.89 13.35
CA GLY A 43 12.63 4.77 14.81
C GLY A 43 13.95 4.17 15.31
N GLY A 44 14.78 3.59 14.42
CA GLY A 44 16.18 3.20 14.69
C GLY A 44 16.38 2.10 15.74
N ARG A 45 15.29 1.44 16.17
CA ARG A 45 15.29 0.40 17.21
C ARG A 45 15.11 -1.02 16.67
N LEU A 46 14.95 -1.18 15.37
CA LEU A 46 14.81 -2.48 14.73
C LEU A 46 16.16 -3.21 14.68
N PRO A 47 16.23 -4.48 15.11
CA PRO A 47 17.41 -5.30 14.85
C PRO A 47 17.58 -5.52 13.34
N LEU A 48 18.79 -5.93 12.95
CA LEU A 48 19.18 -6.07 11.54
C LEU A 48 18.25 -6.99 10.75
N GLU A 49 17.88 -8.14 11.31
CA GLU A 49 16.99 -9.10 10.64
C GLU A 49 15.60 -8.50 10.38
N GLU A 50 15.05 -7.79 11.36
CA GLU A 50 13.75 -7.12 11.22
C GLU A 50 13.84 -5.95 10.23
N SER A 51 14.95 -5.22 10.20
CA SER A 51 15.20 -4.16 9.21
C SER A 51 15.23 -4.70 7.78
N LEU A 52 15.85 -5.87 7.57
CA LEU A 52 15.88 -6.55 6.27
C LEU A 52 14.50 -7.12 5.87
N ALA A 53 13.73 -7.60 6.84
CA ALA A 53 12.35 -8.05 6.60
C ALA A 53 11.43 -6.86 6.25
N ALA A 54 11.54 -5.77 7.00
CA ALA A 54 10.82 -4.53 6.76
C ALA A 54 11.15 -3.99 5.34
N TYR A 55 12.43 -3.89 4.99
CA TYR A 55 12.84 -3.44 3.66
C TYR A 55 12.25 -4.29 2.53
N ARG A 56 12.30 -5.62 2.64
CA ARG A 56 11.72 -6.52 1.63
C ARG A 56 10.22 -6.29 1.46
N ARG A 57 9.50 -6.24 2.58
CA ARG A 57 8.06 -5.99 2.57
C ARG A 57 7.70 -4.60 2.03
N GLY A 58 8.46 -3.58 2.41
CA GLY A 58 8.32 -2.22 1.88
C GLY A 58 8.53 -2.16 0.37
N SER A 59 9.52 -2.89 -0.16
CA SER A 59 9.73 -3.00 -1.61
C SER A 59 8.54 -3.65 -2.32
N GLU A 60 7.97 -4.72 -1.76
CA GLU A 60 6.80 -5.38 -2.35
C GLU A 60 5.56 -4.47 -2.34
N LEU A 61 5.32 -3.76 -1.23
CA LEU A 61 4.24 -2.79 -1.11
C LEU A 61 4.41 -1.65 -2.12
N LEU A 62 5.63 -1.14 -2.29
CA LEU A 62 5.95 -0.09 -3.26
C LEU A 62 5.65 -0.55 -4.69
N THR A 63 6.10 -1.74 -5.08
CA THR A 63 5.81 -2.31 -6.40
C THR A 63 4.30 -2.47 -6.63
N HIS A 64 3.56 -2.93 -5.62
CA HIS A 64 2.11 -3.09 -5.71
C HIS A 64 1.38 -1.75 -5.87
N CYS A 65 1.80 -0.70 -5.16
CA CYS A 65 1.27 0.64 -5.31
C CYS A 65 1.52 1.20 -6.71
N GLN A 66 2.74 1.05 -7.23
CA GLN A 66 3.09 1.49 -8.59
C GLN A 66 2.27 0.76 -9.65
N GLN A 67 2.07 -0.54 -9.50
CA GLN A 67 1.27 -1.33 -10.43
C GLN A 67 -0.17 -0.83 -10.47
N GLN A 68 -0.81 -0.62 -9.31
CA GLN A 68 -2.18 -0.10 -9.25
C GLN A 68 -2.32 1.29 -9.89
N LEU A 69 -1.33 2.18 -9.71
CA LEU A 69 -1.32 3.49 -10.37
C LEU A 69 -1.17 3.36 -11.88
N SER A 70 -0.30 2.47 -12.35
CA SER A 70 -0.12 2.20 -13.78
C SER A 70 -1.39 1.62 -14.42
N ASP A 71 -2.07 0.69 -13.75
CA ASP A 71 -3.35 0.14 -14.18
C ASP A 71 -4.45 1.21 -14.23
N ALA A 72 -4.46 2.15 -13.29
CA ALA A 72 -5.39 3.28 -13.29
C ALA A 72 -5.10 4.25 -14.45
N GLU A 73 -3.83 4.59 -14.68
CA GLU A 73 -3.40 5.43 -15.80
C GLU A 73 -3.77 4.81 -17.15
N ALA A 74 -3.51 3.51 -17.32
CA ALA A 74 -3.87 2.78 -18.54
C ALA A 74 -5.38 2.81 -18.80
N GLN A 75 -6.21 2.66 -17.76
CA GLN A 75 -7.67 2.78 -17.88
C GLN A 75 -8.11 4.18 -18.29
N ILE A 76 -7.50 5.23 -17.72
CA ILE A 76 -7.75 6.61 -18.11
C ILE A 76 -7.40 6.82 -19.58
N GLN A 77 -6.22 6.39 -20.02
CA GLN A 77 -5.80 6.51 -21.41
C GLN A 77 -6.76 5.80 -22.37
N VAL A 78 -7.27 4.61 -22.02
CA VAL A 78 -8.26 3.90 -22.84
C VAL A 78 -9.56 4.70 -22.94
N LEU A 79 -10.03 5.29 -21.84
CA LEU A 79 -11.23 6.13 -21.83
C LEU A 79 -11.04 7.40 -22.65
N GLU A 80 -9.90 8.08 -22.51
CA GLU A 80 -9.56 9.25 -23.32
C GLU A 80 -9.50 8.91 -24.81
N ASN A 81 -8.82 7.82 -25.18
CA ASN A 81 -8.75 7.37 -26.58
C ASN A 81 -10.10 6.89 -27.14
N GLY A 82 -10.97 6.32 -26.31
CA GLY A 82 -12.33 5.92 -26.68
C GLY A 82 -13.28 7.10 -26.86
N VAL A 83 -13.15 8.14 -26.03
CA VAL A 83 -13.89 9.41 -26.14
C VAL A 83 -13.36 10.25 -27.31
N LEU A 84 -12.05 10.27 -27.55
CA LEU A 84 -11.44 11.00 -28.67
C LEU A 84 -11.76 10.37 -30.04
N ARG A 85 -11.99 9.06 -30.12
CA ARG A 85 -12.45 8.40 -31.36
C ARG A 85 -13.95 8.60 -31.66
N THR A 86 -14.74 9.10 -30.71
CA THR A 86 -16.17 9.36 -30.91
C THR A 86 -16.50 10.77 -31.39
N PHE A 87 -15.49 11.58 -31.71
CA PHE A 87 -15.69 12.85 -32.43
C PHE A 87 -15.07 12.79 -33.83
N GLU A 88 -15.75 12.08 -34.73
CA GLU A 88 -15.67 12.35 -36.16
C GLU A 88 -16.86 13.24 -36.54
N PRO A 89 -16.68 14.57 -36.75
CA PRO A 89 -17.69 15.38 -37.39
C PRO A 89 -17.70 15.03 -38.89
N SER A 90 -18.17 13.83 -39.22
CA SER A 90 -18.52 13.49 -40.60
C SER A 90 -19.81 14.24 -40.94
N GLY A 91 -19.68 15.36 -41.64
CA GLY A 91 -20.80 15.99 -42.34
C GLY A 91 -20.89 17.50 -42.18
N GLY A 92 -20.05 18.21 -42.94
CA GLY A 92 -20.14 19.67 -43.11
C GLY A 92 -19.79 20.09 -44.53
N GLU A 93 -20.21 19.32 -45.55
CA GLU A 93 -20.45 19.88 -46.88
C GLU A 93 -21.52 20.97 -46.74
N ALA A 94 -21.10 22.23 -46.69
CA ALA A 94 -21.94 23.36 -47.01
C ALA A 94 -21.25 24.10 -48.15
N ARG A 95 -21.93 24.02 -49.31
CA ARG A 95 -21.66 24.69 -50.58
C ARG A 95 -21.02 26.07 -50.49
#